data_AF-A0A1Q5TMS0-F1
#
_entry.id   AF-A0A1Q5TMS0-F1
#
_cell.length_a   1.000
_cell.length_b   1.000
_cell.length_c   1.000
_cell.angle_alpha   90.00
_cell.angle_beta   90.00
_cell.angle_gamma   90.00
#
_symmetry.space_group_name_H-M   'P 1'
#
loop_
_entity.id
_entity.type
_entity.pdbx_description
1 polymer ?
#
loop_
_entity_poly.entity_id
_entity_poly.type
_entity_poly.pdbx_seq_one_letter_code
_entity_poly.pdbx_strand_id
1 'polypeptide(L)'
;MRDMRMTLSQWGAWANEGSSDVDWSPIAAGFKGLTASTRKSRAQCCDDDGIAIDAAVLRLKKHNAYYFQLIVMHYIKALPLRMMGNKLGISHNEVAKRLQAAEGFIEGVLAVSGVILEFDKGVQKKVVNQVA
;
A
#
# COMPACT_ATOMS: atom_id res chain seq x y z
N MET A 1 -13.29 -9.58 -5.71
CA MET A 1 -12.73 -9.04 -4.44
C MET A 1 -11.24 -8.85 -4.66
N ARG A 2 -10.72 -7.65 -4.41
CA ARG A 2 -9.33 -7.30 -4.71
C ARG A 2 -8.44 -7.83 -3.58
N ASP A 3 -7.27 -8.39 -3.91
CA ASP A 3 -6.30 -8.75 -2.88
C ASP A 3 -5.58 -7.48 -2.39
N MET A 4 -6.17 -6.82 -1.40
CA MET A 4 -5.67 -5.56 -0.88
C MET A 4 -4.26 -5.66 -0.28
N ARG A 5 -3.88 -6.81 0.27
CA ARG A 5 -2.54 -7.00 0.83
C ARG A 5 -1.49 -7.01 -0.27
N MET A 6 -1.78 -7.68 -1.37
CA MET A 6 -0.92 -7.66 -2.56
C MET A 6 -0.87 -6.28 -3.21
N THR A 7 -2.03 -5.62 -3.36
CA THR A 7 -2.10 -4.26 -3.93
C THR A 7 -1.30 -3.26 -3.10
N LEU A 8 -1.50 -3.22 -1.77
CA LEU A 8 -0.79 -2.30 -0.88
C LEU A 8 0.69 -2.65 -0.73
N SER A 9 1.08 -3.92 -0.88
CA SER A 9 2.49 -4.30 -0.91
C SER A 9 3.22 -3.73 -2.12
N GLN A 10 2.60 -3.79 -3.31
CA GLN A 10 3.19 -3.23 -4.53
C GLN A 10 3.20 -1.71 -4.52
N TRP A 11 2.11 -1.09 -4.03
CA TRP A 11 2.06 0.35 -3.79
C TRP A 11 3.13 0.79 -2.79
N GLY A 12 3.31 0.08 -1.67
CA GLY A 12 4.33 0.42 -0.68
C GLY A 12 5.75 0.34 -1.24
N ALA A 13 6.02 -0.58 -2.17
CA ALA A 13 7.29 -0.65 -2.89
C ALA A 13 7.47 0.51 -3.89
N TRP A 14 6.41 0.92 -4.58
CA TRP A 14 6.41 2.07 -5.48
C TRP A 14 6.61 3.39 -4.71
N ALA A 15 5.88 3.57 -3.61
CA ALA A 15 5.97 4.73 -2.72
C ALA A 15 7.36 4.88 -2.09
N ASN A 16 7.97 3.78 -1.65
CA ASN A 16 9.28 3.78 -1.01
C ASN A 16 10.44 4.10 -1.99
N GLU A 17 10.24 3.96 -3.31
CA GLU A 17 11.23 4.40 -4.32
C GLU A 17 11.15 5.93 -4.58
N GLY A 18 10.28 6.63 -3.86
CA GLY A 18 10.08 8.07 -4.00
C GLY A 18 9.32 8.45 -5.27
N SER A 19 8.59 7.51 -5.88
CA SER A 19 7.70 7.78 -7.02
C SER A 19 6.39 8.46 -6.61
N SER A 20 6.10 8.51 -5.31
CA SER A 20 5.01 9.32 -4.76
C SER A 20 5.44 10.77 -4.55
N ASP A 21 4.54 11.70 -4.84
CA ASP A 21 4.69 13.12 -4.48
C ASP A 21 4.59 13.37 -2.97
N VAL A 22 4.12 12.38 -2.22
CA VAL A 22 4.20 12.38 -0.77
C VAL A 22 5.54 11.76 -0.39
N ASP A 23 6.34 12.50 0.38
CA ASP A 23 7.70 12.09 0.78
C ASP A 23 7.65 10.90 1.76
N TRP A 24 7.41 9.72 1.23
CA TRP A 24 7.42 8.43 1.93
C TRP A 24 8.82 7.82 2.00
N SER A 25 9.70 8.28 1.10
CA SER A 25 11.02 7.72 0.87
C SER A 25 11.91 7.92 2.10
N PRO A 26 12.71 6.92 2.49
CA PRO A 26 13.75 7.09 3.50
C PRO A 26 14.91 7.95 2.99
N ILE A 27 15.00 8.15 1.66
CA ILE A 27 15.98 9.02 1.00
C ILE A 27 15.33 10.37 0.76
N ALA A 28 15.93 11.44 1.29
CA ALA A 28 15.46 12.79 1.05
C ALA A 28 15.42 13.12 -0.45
N ALA A 29 14.38 13.82 -0.90
CA ALA A 29 14.14 14.11 -2.32
C ALA A 29 15.36 14.65 -3.09
N GLY A 30 16.21 15.47 -2.45
CA GLY A 30 17.43 16.05 -3.05
C GLY A 30 18.58 15.06 -3.30
N PHE A 31 18.52 13.84 -2.77
CA PHE A 31 19.52 12.78 -2.97
C PHE A 31 19.04 11.66 -3.90
N LYS A 32 17.82 11.75 -4.43
CA LYS A 32 17.26 10.76 -5.36
C LYS A 32 18.12 10.68 -6.63
N GLY A 33 18.68 9.50 -6.90
CA GLY A 33 19.58 9.25 -8.05
C GLY A 33 21.08 9.39 -7.77
N LEU A 34 21.47 9.87 -6.58
CA LEU A 34 22.87 9.95 -6.15
C LEU A 34 23.30 8.75 -5.29
N THR A 35 22.33 8.02 -4.73
CA THR A 35 22.58 6.79 -3.96
C THR A 35 22.66 5.60 -4.88
N ALA A 36 23.59 4.66 -4.63
CA ALA A 36 23.66 3.41 -5.38
C ALA A 36 22.28 2.74 -5.43
N SER A 37 21.83 2.37 -6.63
CA SER A 37 20.55 1.69 -6.83
C SER A 37 20.48 0.45 -5.94
N THR A 38 19.74 0.53 -4.84
CA THR A 38 19.39 -0.65 -4.05
C THR A 38 18.56 -1.55 -4.95
N ARG A 39 19.01 -2.80 -5.17
CA ARG A 39 18.28 -3.78 -5.98
C ARG A 39 16.80 -3.76 -5.60
N LYS A 40 15.93 -3.56 -6.59
CA LYS A 40 14.47 -3.61 -6.44
C LYS A 40 14.07 -4.98 -5.89
N SER A 41 13.83 -5.07 -4.58
CA SER A 41 13.53 -6.34 -3.91
C SER A 41 12.05 -6.71 -3.95
N ARG A 42 11.16 -5.74 -4.25
CA ARG A 42 9.70 -5.90 -4.25
C ARG A 42 9.14 -5.48 -5.61
N ALA A 43 8.16 -6.22 -6.12
CA ALA A 43 7.38 -5.82 -7.28
C ALA A 43 6.63 -4.50 -6.98
N GLN A 44 6.56 -3.61 -7.97
CA GLN A 44 5.99 -2.28 -7.84
C GLN A 44 4.77 -2.15 -8.76
N CYS A 45 3.82 -1.30 -8.38
CA CYS A 45 2.74 -0.89 -9.26
C CYS A 45 3.21 0.08 -10.34
N CYS A 46 2.37 0.29 -11.37
CA CYS A 46 2.55 1.42 -12.28
C CYS A 46 2.20 2.74 -11.58
N ASP A 47 2.55 3.86 -12.21
CA ASP A 47 2.34 5.19 -11.64
C ASP A 47 0.84 5.52 -11.46
N ASP A 48 -0.01 5.16 -12.43
CA ASP A 48 -1.46 5.40 -12.33
C ASP A 48 -2.10 4.68 -11.14
N ASP A 49 -1.77 3.39 -10.96
CA ASP A 49 -2.22 2.61 -9.80
C ASP A 49 -1.64 3.19 -8.50
N GLY A 50 -0.37 3.60 -8.52
CA GLY A 50 0.31 4.21 -7.39
C GLY A 50 -0.37 5.48 -6.90
N ILE A 51 -0.65 6.40 -7.83
CA ILE A 51 -1.33 7.68 -7.58
C ILE A 51 -2.76 7.46 -7.07
N ALA A 52 -3.49 6.52 -7.67
CA ALA A 52 -4.86 6.24 -7.24
C ALA A 52 -4.92 5.67 -5.82
N ILE A 53 -3.99 4.76 -5.47
CA ILE A 53 -3.88 4.19 -4.12
C ILE A 53 -3.43 5.27 -3.12
N ASP A 54 -2.47 6.12 -3.49
CA ASP A 54 -2.02 7.27 -2.68
C ASP A 54 -3.20 8.18 -2.31
N ALA A 55 -4.04 8.53 -3.29
CA ALA A 55 -5.22 9.36 -3.05
C ALA A 55 -6.18 8.71 -2.04
N ALA A 56 -6.35 7.39 -2.09
CA ALA A 56 -7.17 6.66 -1.13
C ALA A 56 -6.54 6.61 0.28
N VAL A 57 -5.23 6.40 0.37
CA VAL A 57 -4.46 6.43 1.63
C VAL A 57 -4.49 7.83 2.26
N LEU A 58 -4.44 8.90 1.46
CA LEU A 58 -4.57 10.28 1.95
C LEU A 58 -5.97 10.57 2.50
N ARG A 59 -7.02 9.97 1.95
CA ARG A 59 -8.37 10.03 2.54
C ARG A 59 -8.42 9.29 3.87
N LEU A 60 -7.77 8.13 3.98
CA LEU A 60 -7.62 7.42 5.27
C LEU A 60 -6.91 8.29 6.30
N LYS A 61 -5.86 9.02 5.94
CA LYS A 61 -5.16 9.95 6.85
C LYS A 61 -6.08 11.01 7.44
N LYS A 62 -6.98 11.57 6.62
CA LYS A 62 -7.97 12.57 7.06
C LYS A 62 -9.05 11.96 7.97
N HIS A 63 -9.46 10.72 7.69
CA HIS A 63 -10.50 10.02 8.43
C HIS A 63 -10.00 9.44 9.77
N ASN A 64 -8.83 8.79 9.76
CA ASN A 64 -8.25 8.14 10.92
C ASN A 64 -6.72 8.09 10.81
N ALA A 65 -6.05 9.02 11.48
CA ALA A 65 -4.59 9.13 11.48
C ALA A 65 -3.89 7.88 12.05
N TYR A 66 -4.52 7.17 12.99
CA TYR A 66 -3.96 5.97 13.58
C TYR A 66 -3.94 4.79 12.58
N TYR A 67 -5.03 4.56 11.84
CA TYR A 67 -5.07 3.54 10.79
C TYR A 67 -4.11 3.86 9.65
N PHE A 68 -4.04 5.14 9.26
CA PHE A 68 -3.03 5.60 8.32
C PHE A 68 -1.60 5.26 8.79
N GLN A 69 -1.29 5.46 10.08
CA GLN A 69 0.02 5.11 10.63
C GLN A 69 0.32 3.61 10.52
N LEU A 70 -0.68 2.74 10.74
CA LEU A 70 -0.51 1.29 10.58
C LEU A 70 -0.17 0.90 9.13
N ILE A 71 -0.85 1.51 8.15
CA ILE A 71 -0.58 1.30 6.72
C ILE A 71 0.86 1.70 6.38
N VAL A 72 1.30 2.88 6.82
CA VAL A 72 2.67 3.35 6.58
C VAL A 72 3.71 2.42 7.23
N MET A 73 3.48 2.03 8.49
CA MET A 73 4.40 1.13 9.19
C MET A 73 4.53 -0.21 8.48
N HIS A 74 3.42 -0.79 8.02
CA HIS A 74 3.43 -2.12 7.44
C HIS A 74 3.88 -2.13 5.98
N TYR A 75 3.29 -1.30 5.13
CA TYR A 75 3.46 -1.40 3.68
C TYR A 75 4.64 -0.61 3.13
N ILE A 76 4.94 0.56 3.71
CA ILE A 76 6.07 1.40 3.30
C ILE A 76 7.33 0.99 4.07
N LYS A 77 7.26 0.98 5.41
CA LYS A 77 8.42 0.67 6.27
C LYS A 77 8.69 -0.83 6.44
N ALA A 78 7.86 -1.70 5.85
CA ALA A 78 7.99 -3.16 5.90
C ALA A 78 8.09 -3.73 7.33
N LEU A 79 7.44 -3.10 8.32
CA LEU A 79 7.47 -3.59 9.69
C LEU A 79 6.59 -4.84 9.87
N PRO A 80 7.10 -5.92 10.49
CA PRO A 80 6.28 -7.08 10.81
C PRO A 80 5.27 -6.75 11.91
N LEU A 81 4.08 -7.35 11.84
CA LEU A 81 2.98 -7.10 12.78
C LEU A 81 3.37 -7.28 14.24
N ARG A 82 4.26 -8.24 14.55
CA ARG A 82 4.77 -8.46 15.91
C ARG A 82 5.56 -7.26 16.43
N MET A 83 6.39 -6.64 15.58
CA MET A 83 7.16 -5.45 15.96
C MET A 83 6.24 -4.23 16.12
N MET A 84 5.22 -4.10 15.27
CA MET A 84 4.20 -3.07 15.43
C MET A 84 3.44 -3.23 16.76
N GLY A 85 3.07 -4.46 17.12
CA GLY A 85 2.41 -4.76 18.39
C GLY A 85 3.24 -4.35 19.60
N ASN A 86 4.52 -4.73 19.62
CA ASN A 86 5.46 -4.31 20.66
C ASN A 86 5.57 -2.78 20.77
N LYS A 87 5.66 -2.09 19.62
CA LYS A 87 5.80 -0.62 19.58
C LYS A 87 4.54 0.12 20.05
N LEU A 88 3.38 -0.45 19.79
CA LEU A 88 2.07 0.13 20.12
C LEU A 88 1.52 -0.35 21.47
N GLY A 89 2.18 -1.30 22.13
CA GLY A 89 1.69 -1.91 23.37
C GLY A 89 0.43 -2.75 23.21
N ILE A 90 0.20 -3.33 22.02
CA ILE A 90 -0.99 -4.14 21.71
C ILE A 90 -0.59 -5.51 21.13
N SER A 91 -1.50 -6.48 21.22
CA SER A 91 -1.22 -7.83 20.71
C SER A 91 -1.08 -7.85 19.18
N HIS A 92 -0.33 -8.82 18.66
CA HIS A 92 -0.23 -9.10 17.21
C HIS A 92 -1.61 -9.18 16.54
N ASN A 93 -2.56 -9.87 17.17
CA ASN A 93 -3.90 -10.06 16.64
C ASN A 93 -4.69 -8.75 16.59
N GLU A 94 -4.47 -7.87 17.56
CA GLU A 94 -5.10 -6.55 17.56
C GLU A 94 -4.53 -5.66 16.46
N VAL A 95 -3.22 -5.69 16.21
CA VAL A 95 -2.63 -5.02 15.03
C VAL A 95 -3.25 -5.55 13.74
N ALA A 96 -3.34 -6.88 13.59
CA ALA A 96 -3.88 -7.51 12.38
C ALA A 96 -5.34 -7.10 12.11
N LYS A 97 -6.20 -7.08 13.14
CA LYS A 97 -7.60 -6.61 13.04
C LYS A 97 -7.69 -5.16 12.61
N ARG A 98 -6.90 -4.28 13.23
CA ARG A 98 -6.91 -2.84 12.91
C ARG A 98 -6.34 -2.57 11.52
N LEU A 99 -5.31 -3.31 11.12
CA LEU A 99 -4.74 -3.21 9.78
C LEU A 99 -5.76 -3.69 8.73
N GLN A 100 -6.46 -4.80 8.97
CA GLN A 100 -7.53 -5.26 8.08
C GLN A 100 -8.67 -4.23 7.93
N ALA A 101 -9.05 -3.55 9.03
CA ALA A 101 -10.02 -2.46 8.96
C ALA A 101 -9.52 -1.27 8.11
N ALA A 102 -8.24 -0.93 8.23
CA ALA A 102 -7.61 0.10 7.41
C ALA A 102 -7.55 -0.29 5.91
N GLU A 103 -7.21 -1.54 5.61
CA GLU A 103 -7.22 -2.12 4.26
C GLU A 103 -8.62 -2.06 3.64
N GLY A 104 -9.65 -2.47 4.39
CA GLY A 104 -11.04 -2.43 3.93
C GLY A 104 -11.56 -1.01 3.68
N PHE A 105 -11.11 -0.02 4.46
CA PHE A 105 -11.43 1.38 4.18
C PHE A 105 -10.84 1.83 2.83
N ILE A 106 -9.57 1.52 2.57
CA ILE A 106 -8.91 1.87 1.31
C ILE A 106 -9.60 1.16 0.14
N GLU A 107 -9.94 -0.12 0.28
CA GLU A 107 -10.71 -0.86 -0.73
C GLU A 107 -12.05 -0.18 -1.03
N GLY A 108 -12.80 0.20 0.01
CA GLY A 108 -14.07 0.91 -0.12
C GLY A 108 -13.93 2.25 -0.85
N VAL A 109 -12.90 3.03 -0.54
CA VAL A 109 -12.62 4.29 -1.24
C VAL A 109 -12.34 4.05 -2.72
N LEU A 110 -11.53 3.05 -3.06
CA LEU A 110 -11.23 2.72 -4.45
C LEU A 110 -12.48 2.23 -5.20
N ALA A 111 -13.32 1.42 -4.55
CA ALA A 111 -14.57 0.92 -5.11
C ALA A 111 -15.56 2.06 -5.40
N VAL A 112 -15.78 2.98 -4.44
CA VAL A 112 -16.69 4.12 -4.61
C VAL A 112 -16.16 5.12 -5.64
N SER A 113 -14.83 5.25 -5.79
CA SER A 113 -14.22 6.14 -6.78
C SER A 113 -14.27 5.58 -8.21
N GLY A 114 -14.74 4.34 -8.42
CA GLY A 114 -14.80 3.71 -9.74
C GLY A 114 -13.43 3.42 -10.36
N VAL A 115 -12.36 3.42 -9.55
CA VAL A 115 -10.99 3.20 -10.05
C VAL A 115 -10.78 1.70 -10.31
N ILE A 116 -10.45 1.39 -11.56
CA ILE A 116 -10.01 0.06 -11.98
C ILE A 116 -8.49 0.07 -12.02
N LEU A 117 -7.86 -0.69 -11.13
CA LEU A 117 -6.42 -0.82 -11.13
C LEU A 117 -5.97 -1.79 -12.23
N GLU A 118 -4.78 -1.62 -12.77
CA GLU A 118 -4.22 -2.57 -13.74
C GLU A 118 -4.12 -3.98 -13.16
N PHE A 119 -3.88 -4.09 -11.84
CA PHE A 119 -3.92 -5.34 -11.10
C PHE A 119 -5.22 -6.12 -11.24
N ASP A 120 -6.36 -5.44 -11.38
CA ASP A 120 -7.67 -6.08 -11.50
C ASP A 120 -7.85 -6.70 -12.90
N LYS A 121 -7.19 -6.13 -13.92
CA LYS A 121 -7.31 -6.57 -15.32
C LYS A 121 -6.65 -7.94 -15.55
N GLY A 122 -5.59 -8.25 -14.81
CA GLY A 122 -4.93 -9.57 -14.85
C GLY A 122 -5.78 -10.71 -14.29
N VAL A 123 -6.66 -10.42 -13.32
CA VAL A 123 -7.58 -11.39 -12.72
C VAL A 123 -8.75 -11.68 -13.66
N GLN A 124 -9.30 -10.65 -14.30
CA GLN A 124 -10.40 -10.79 -15.28
C GLN A 124 -10.00 -11.70 -16.46
N LYS A 125 -8.80 -11.55 -17.02
CA LYS A 125 -8.32 -12.40 -18.12
C LYS A 125 -8.20 -13.90 -17.75
N LYS A 126 -7.85 -14.22 -16.50
CA LYS A 126 -7.75 -15.61 -16.04
C LYS A 126 -9.12 -16.26 -15.86
N VAL A 127 -10.11 -15.51 -15.36
CA VAL A 127 -11.48 -16.00 -15.22
C VAL A 127 -12.09 -16.26 -16.59
N VAL A 128 -11.94 -15.35 -17.54
CA VAL A 128 -12.46 -15.53 -18.91
C VAL A 128 -11.83 -16.77 -19.60
N ASN A 129 -10.53 -17.02 -19.39
CA ASN A 129 -9.85 -18.16 -19.99
C ASN A 129 -10.10 -19.51 -19.28
N GLN A 130 -10.71 -19.53 -18.09
CA GLN A 130 -11.09 -20.77 -17.39
C GLN A 130 -12.54 -21.19 -17.64
N VAL A 131 -13.35 -20.31 -18.23
CA VAL A 131 -14.78 -20.53 -18.50
C VAL A 131 -15.05 -20.72 -20.01
N ALA A 132 -14.00 -20.71 -20.82
CA ALA A 132 -14.01 -20.99 -22.26
C ALA A 132 -13.48 -22.38 -22.57
#